data_AF-A0A7X9DSA2-F1
#
_entry.id   AF-A0A7X9DSA2-F1
#
_cell.length_a   1.000
_cell.length_b   1.000
_cell.length_c   1.000
_cell.angle_alpha   90.00
_cell.angle_beta   90.00
_cell.angle_gamma   90.00
#
_symmetry.space_group_name_H-M   'P 1'
#
loop_
_entity.id
_entity.type
_entity.pdbx_description
1 polymer ?
#
loop_
_entity_poly.entity_id
_entity_poly.type
_entity_poly.pdbx_seq_one_letter_code
_entity_poly.pdbx_strand_id
1 'polypeptide(L)'
;MVQSPFRSLQDPETLRMLMANLPVGIYISSLSGEVLEANAACLEILGVASLEELRSLKAQDLYEDPSVREREIQRLRSFGTVRNFELRLRRRADGRIRVVLDTCYQVKDFGADQIFYHGVLVDITEYLALKDGAANYP
;
A
#
# COMPACT_ATOMS: atom_id res chain seq x y z
N MET A 1 -33.44 3.87 -26.79
CA MET A 1 -32.00 3.90 -26.49
C MET A 1 -31.80 3.24 -25.15
N VAL A 2 -31.19 2.05 -25.10
CA VAL A 2 -30.83 1.40 -23.83
C VAL A 2 -29.63 2.15 -23.28
N GLN A 3 -29.73 2.69 -22.05
CA GLN A 3 -28.59 3.31 -21.38
C GLN A 3 -27.46 2.29 -21.23
N SER A 4 -26.22 2.70 -21.48
CA SER A 4 -25.06 1.85 -21.28
C SER A 4 -24.98 1.40 -19.81
N PRO A 5 -24.73 0.10 -19.53
CA PRO A 5 -24.53 -0.38 -18.16
C PRO A 5 -23.21 0.09 -17.53
N PHE A 6 -22.43 0.88 -18.27
CA PHE A 6 -21.17 1.47 -17.81
C PHE A 6 -21.40 2.40 -16.61
N ARG A 7 -20.65 2.17 -15.54
CA ARG A 7 -20.52 3.06 -14.39
C ARG A 7 -19.12 3.66 -14.38
N SER A 8 -19.02 4.95 -14.12
CA SER A 8 -17.74 5.66 -14.13
C SER A 8 -16.92 5.34 -12.87
N LEU A 9 -15.62 5.70 -12.88
CA LEU A 9 -14.78 5.63 -11.68
C LEU A 9 -15.21 6.57 -10.54
N GLN A 10 -16.17 7.46 -10.77
CA GLN A 10 -16.75 8.30 -9.71
C GLN A 10 -17.91 7.61 -8.99
N ASP A 11 -18.40 6.47 -9.52
CA ASP A 11 -19.42 5.66 -8.87
C ASP A 11 -18.80 4.90 -7.68
N PRO A 12 -19.28 5.10 -6.44
CA PRO A 12 -18.72 4.46 -5.25
C PRO A 12 -18.72 2.93 -5.33
N GLU A 13 -19.74 2.33 -5.96
CA GLU A 13 -19.83 0.88 -6.12
C GLU A 13 -18.77 0.34 -7.08
N THR A 14 -18.52 1.06 -8.19
CA THR A 14 -17.44 0.75 -9.12
C THR A 14 -16.06 0.83 -8.46
N LEU A 15 -15.80 1.87 -7.66
CA LEU A 15 -14.57 1.98 -6.87
C LEU A 15 -14.43 0.85 -5.85
N ARG A 16 -15.51 0.53 -5.13
CA ARG A 16 -15.56 -0.58 -4.16
C ARG A 16 -15.26 -1.93 -4.82
N MET A 17 -15.80 -2.17 -6.01
CA MET A 17 -15.50 -3.38 -6.77
C MET A 17 -14.03 -3.40 -7.23
N LEU A 18 -13.50 -2.28 -7.74
CA LEU A 18 -12.10 -2.20 -8.17
C LEU A 18 -11.13 -2.46 -7.01
N MET A 19 -11.32 -1.79 -5.87
CA MET A 19 -10.44 -1.94 -4.72
C MET A 19 -10.49 -3.35 -4.09
N ALA A 20 -11.60 -4.08 -4.28
CA ALA A 20 -11.75 -5.44 -3.77
C ALA A 20 -11.15 -6.51 -4.69
N ASN A 21 -11.08 -6.27 -6.01
CA ASN A 21 -10.66 -7.28 -6.99
C ASN A 21 -9.22 -7.10 -7.49
N LEU A 22 -8.61 -5.93 -7.33
CA LEU A 22 -7.23 -5.71 -7.76
C LEU A 22 -6.23 -6.27 -6.73
N PRO A 23 -5.13 -6.92 -7.16
CA PRO A 23 -4.06 -7.39 -6.29
C PRO A 23 -3.13 -6.24 -5.88
N VAL A 24 -3.71 -5.09 -5.56
CA VAL A 24 -3.00 -3.88 -5.16
C VAL A 24 -3.44 -3.56 -3.75
N GLY A 25 -2.48 -3.47 -2.83
CA GLY A 25 -2.76 -3.04 -1.47
C GLY A 25 -3.17 -1.58 -1.48
N ILE A 26 -4.34 -1.26 -0.92
CA ILE A 26 -4.81 0.11 -0.76
C ILE A 26 -4.92 0.36 0.73
N TYR A 27 -4.41 1.50 1.19
CA TYR A 27 -4.44 1.86 2.60
C TYR A 27 -4.64 3.36 2.83
N ILE A 28 -5.20 3.68 4.00
CA ILE A 28 -5.25 5.03 4.56
C ILE A 28 -4.48 4.98 5.88
N SER A 29 -3.60 5.96 6.11
CA SER A 29 -2.88 6.08 7.38
C SER A 29 -2.87 7.51 7.92
N SER A 30 -2.65 7.63 9.23
CA SER A 30 -2.46 8.92 9.89
C SER A 30 -1.07 9.51 9.59
N LEU A 31 -0.84 10.78 9.93
CA LEU A 31 0.49 11.40 9.83
C LEU A 31 1.56 10.73 10.71
N SER A 32 1.17 10.01 11.77
CA SER A 32 2.09 9.21 12.59
C SER A 32 2.41 7.85 11.97
N GLY A 33 1.75 7.50 10.86
CA GLY A 33 1.97 6.26 10.12
C GLY A 33 1.15 5.08 10.60
N GLU A 34 0.13 5.30 11.43
CA GLU A 34 -0.84 4.28 11.85
C GLU A 34 -1.80 3.99 10.69
N VAL A 35 -1.98 2.72 10.34
CA VAL A 35 -2.91 2.31 9.28
C VAL A 35 -4.35 2.33 9.82
N LEU A 36 -5.13 3.28 9.30
CA LEU A 36 -6.52 3.50 9.67
C LEU A 36 -7.47 2.64 8.85
N GLU A 37 -7.14 2.34 7.60
CA GLU A 37 -7.93 1.46 6.76
C GLU A 37 -7.04 0.76 5.74
N ALA A 38 -7.43 -0.46 5.35
CA ALA A 38 -6.70 -1.25 4.37
C ALA A 38 -7.66 -2.22 3.66
N ASN A 39 -7.46 -2.44 2.36
CA ASN A 39 -8.18 -3.51 1.65
C ASN A 39 -7.54 -4.88 1.94
N ALA A 40 -8.24 -5.95 1.54
CA ALA A 40 -7.78 -7.33 1.75
C ALA A 40 -6.41 -7.62 1.10
N ALA A 41 -6.14 -7.05 -0.08
CA ALA A 41 -4.86 -7.22 -0.76
C ALA A 41 -3.68 -6.64 0.04
N CYS A 42 -3.89 -5.51 0.73
CA CYS A 42 -2.87 -4.92 1.61
C CYS A 42 -2.56 -5.84 2.79
N LEU A 43 -3.59 -6.37 3.45
CA LEU A 43 -3.42 -7.32 4.56
C LEU A 43 -2.68 -8.59 4.11
N GLU A 44 -3.00 -9.11 2.92
CA GLU A 44 -2.33 -10.27 2.33
C GLU A 44 -0.85 -9.99 2.04
N ILE A 45 -0.52 -8.85 1.42
CA ILE A 45 0.87 -8.43 1.17
C ILE A 45 1.66 -8.39 2.48
N LEU A 46 1.08 -7.81 3.54
CA LEU A 46 1.70 -7.72 4.86
C LEU A 46 1.68 -9.05 5.64
N GLY A 47 0.84 -10.00 5.22
CA GLY A 47 0.66 -11.29 5.89
C GLY A 47 0.02 -11.15 7.27
N VAL A 48 -0.95 -10.25 7.41
CA VAL A 48 -1.74 -10.05 8.64
C VAL A 48 -3.19 -10.47 8.41
N ALA A 49 -3.87 -11.00 9.44
CA ALA A 49 -5.21 -11.55 9.33
C ALA A 49 -6.31 -10.48 9.38
N SER A 50 -6.05 -9.33 10.02
CA SER A 50 -7.03 -8.25 10.12
C SER A 50 -6.39 -6.88 10.28
N LEU A 51 -7.22 -5.84 10.13
CA LEU A 51 -6.81 -4.47 10.40
C LEU A 51 -6.52 -4.24 11.89
N GLU A 52 -7.24 -4.91 12.81
CA GLU A 52 -6.92 -4.85 14.24
C GLU A 52 -5.53 -5.43 14.53
N GLU A 53 -5.18 -6.56 13.90
CA GLU A 53 -3.84 -7.12 14.02
C GLU A 53 -2.81 -6.11 13.49
N LEU A 54 -3.03 -5.54 12.30
CA LEU A 54 -2.13 -4.54 11.71
C LEU A 54 -1.90 -3.34 12.64
N ARG A 55 -2.96 -2.81 13.27
CA ARG A 55 -2.87 -1.68 14.20
C ARG A 55 -2.15 -2.01 15.50
N SER A 56 -2.11 -3.30 15.89
CA SER A 56 -1.35 -3.75 17.06
C SER A 56 0.17 -3.86 16.80
N LEU A 57 0.59 -3.86 15.53
CA LEU A 57 1.98 -3.93 15.14
C LEU A 57 2.62 -2.54 15.14
N LYS A 58 3.92 -2.48 15.43
CA LYS A 58 4.68 -1.27 15.16
C LYS A 58 5.03 -1.28 13.69
N ALA A 59 4.83 -0.15 13.00
CA ALA A 59 5.13 -0.03 11.56
C ALA A 59 6.54 -0.53 11.22
N GLN A 60 7.55 -0.21 12.06
CA GLN A 60 8.93 -0.65 11.90
C GLN A 60 9.13 -2.18 11.84
N ASP A 61 8.24 -2.97 12.45
CA ASP A 61 8.34 -4.43 12.49
C ASP A 61 8.01 -5.06 11.12
N LEU A 62 7.34 -4.30 10.26
CA LEU A 62 6.98 -4.69 8.90
C LEU A 62 8.09 -4.40 7.89
N TYR A 63 9.16 -3.67 8.25
CA TYR A 63 10.24 -3.33 7.33
C TYR A 63 11.44 -4.25 7.57
N GLU A 64 12.12 -4.64 6.49
CA GLU A 64 13.40 -5.36 6.60
C GLU A 64 14.46 -4.47 7.25
N ASP A 65 14.51 -3.19 6.85
CA ASP A 65 15.33 -2.12 7.41
C ASP A 65 14.41 -0.98 7.92
N PRO A 66 14.27 -0.81 9.25
CA PRO A 66 13.46 0.26 9.83
C PRO A 66 13.84 1.68 9.38
N SER A 67 15.11 1.92 9.00
CA SER A 67 15.55 3.25 8.55
C SER A 67 14.93 3.65 7.20
N VAL A 68 14.48 2.68 6.40
CA VAL A 68 13.75 2.94 5.14
C VAL A 68 12.46 3.70 5.41
N ARG A 69 11.73 3.33 6.47
CA ARG A 69 10.47 3.99 6.86
C ARG A 69 10.69 5.44 7.23
N GLU A 70 11.79 5.75 7.92
CA GLU A 70 12.12 7.14 8.26
C GLU A 70 12.38 7.98 6.99
N ARG A 71 13.12 7.43 6.02
CA ARG A 71 13.37 8.10 4.72
C ARG A 71 12.08 8.34 3.94
N GLU A 72 11.17 7.37 3.94
CA GLU A 72 9.85 7.49 3.32
C GLU A 72 9.03 8.60 3.96
N ILE A 73 8.90 8.61 5.30
CA ILE A 73 8.17 9.63 6.04
C ILE A 73 8.78 11.02 5.80
N GLN A 74 10.11 11.14 5.77
CA GLN A 74 10.77 12.42 5.48
C GLN A 74 10.43 12.94 4.09
N ARG A 75 10.39 12.08 3.06
CA ARG A 75 9.96 12.47 1.71
C ARG A 75 8.50 12.88 1.69
N LEU A 76 7.61 12.10 2.32
CA LEU A 76 6.20 12.42 2.45
C LEU A 76 5.98 13.78 3.12
N ARG A 77 6.72 14.09 4.19
CA ARG A 77 6.64 15.38 4.88
C ARG A 77 7.17 16.54 4.04
N SER A 78 8.24 16.32 3.27
CA SER A 78 8.91 17.37 2.51
C SER A 78 8.18 17.69 1.20
N PHE A 79 7.62 16.69 0.54
CA PHE A 79 7.06 16.82 -0.82
C PHE A 79 5.56 16.55 -0.89
N GLY A 80 4.93 16.10 0.20
CA GLY A 80 3.52 15.72 0.24
C GLY A 80 3.20 14.40 -0.47
N THR A 81 4.17 13.77 -1.12
CA THR A 81 3.98 12.50 -1.85
C THR A 81 5.29 11.73 -2.02
N VAL A 82 5.17 10.41 -2.14
CA VAL A 82 6.17 9.50 -2.68
C VAL A 82 5.56 8.69 -3.81
N ARG A 83 6.36 8.34 -4.81
CA ARG A 83 5.92 7.54 -5.96
C ARG A 83 6.92 6.45 -6.24
N ASN A 84 6.41 5.23 -6.42
CA ASN A 84 7.20 4.02 -6.66
C ASN A 84 8.39 3.89 -5.70
N PHE A 85 8.17 4.21 -4.42
CA PHE A 85 9.19 4.07 -3.39
C PHE A 85 9.33 2.59 -3.05
N GLU A 86 10.50 2.00 -3.32
CA GLU A 86 10.72 0.59 -3.05
C GLU A 86 10.82 0.32 -1.56
N LEU A 87 9.98 -0.58 -1.07
CA LEU A 87 9.97 -1.08 0.28
C LEU A 87 10.23 -2.58 0.27
N ARG A 88 11.07 -3.02 1.21
CA ARG A 88 11.28 -4.43 1.51
C ARG A 88 10.56 -4.73 2.81
N LEU A 89 9.41 -5.36 2.70
CA LEU A 89 8.50 -5.60 3.81
C LEU A 89 8.61 -7.05 4.28
N ARG A 90 8.72 -7.26 5.59
CA ARG A 90 8.70 -8.59 6.22
C ARG A 90 7.27 -8.96 6.55
N ARG A 91 6.77 -10.03 5.92
CA ARG A 91 5.43 -10.55 6.19
C ARG A 91 5.32 -11.07 7.61
N ARG A 92 4.19 -10.79 8.26
CA ARG A 92 3.95 -11.24 9.63
C ARG A 92 3.67 -12.74 9.72
N ALA A 93 2.94 -13.30 8.75
CA ALA A 93 2.51 -14.70 8.72
C ALA A 93 3.66 -15.71 8.60
N ASP A 94 4.67 -15.41 7.77
CA ASP A 94 5.72 -16.38 7.41
C ASP A 94 7.16 -15.82 7.45
N GLY A 95 7.33 -14.53 7.78
CA GLY A 95 8.64 -13.87 7.83
C GLY A 95 9.29 -13.63 6.47
N ARG A 96 8.63 -13.97 5.35
CA ARG A 96 9.18 -13.77 4.00
C ARG A 96 9.24 -12.29 3.66
N ILE A 97 10.21 -11.93 2.82
CA ILE A 97 10.33 -10.56 2.32
C ILE A 97 9.48 -10.40 1.06
N ARG A 98 8.64 -9.36 1.05
CA ARG A 98 7.98 -8.83 -0.13
C ARG A 98 8.66 -7.54 -0.55
N VAL A 99 9.00 -7.43 -1.84
CA VAL A 99 9.46 -6.18 -2.43
C VAL A 99 8.25 -5.50 -3.05
N VAL A 100 7.88 -4.34 -2.51
CA VAL A 100 6.71 -3.59 -2.95
C VAL A 100 7.11 -2.18 -3.39
N LEU A 101 6.35 -1.62 -4.32
CA LEU A 101 6.41 -0.20 -4.65
C LEU A 101 5.27 0.52 -3.95
N ASP A 102 5.61 1.47 -3.07
CA ASP A 102 4.63 2.36 -2.46
C ASP A 102 4.48 3.65 -3.27
N THR A 103 3.23 4.02 -3.54
CA THR A 103 2.86 5.36 -3.99
C THR A 103 1.84 5.92 -3.02
N CYS A 104 2.22 7.02 -2.35
CA CYS A 104 1.48 7.57 -1.24
C CYS A 104 1.47 9.10 -1.31
N TYR A 105 0.37 9.73 -0.92
CA TYR A 105 0.20 11.18 -0.96
C TYR A 105 -0.66 11.70 0.20
N GLN A 106 -0.39 12.93 0.60
CA GLN A 106 -1.16 13.63 1.62
C GLN A 106 -2.52 14.05 1.08
N VAL A 107 -3.56 13.79 1.87
CA VAL A 107 -4.93 14.21 1.60
C VAL A 107 -5.43 14.97 2.82
N LYS A 108 -6.05 16.13 2.58
CA LYS A 108 -6.80 16.86 3.61
C LYS A 108 -8.22 16.35 3.63
N ASP A 109 -8.73 16.05 4.82
CA ASP A 109 -10.10 15.60 4.97
C ASP A 109 -11.11 16.68 4.60
N PHE A 110 -12.31 16.27 4.17
CA PHE A 110 -13.42 17.17 3.87
C PHE A 110 -14.10 17.60 5.18
N GLY A 111 -13.57 18.64 5.82
CA GLY A 111 -14.23 19.34 6.93
C GLY A 111 -13.46 19.39 8.25
N ALA A 112 -12.32 18.71 8.35
CA ALA A 112 -11.38 18.83 9.46
C ALA A 112 -10.00 19.26 8.94
N ASP A 113 -9.25 20.04 9.72
CA ASP A 113 -7.84 20.39 9.44
C ASP A 113 -6.88 19.18 9.57
N GLN A 114 -7.41 17.96 9.49
CA GLN A 114 -6.65 16.72 9.62
C GLN A 114 -6.14 16.25 8.25
N ILE A 115 -4.88 15.80 8.26
CA ILE A 115 -4.19 15.28 7.09
C ILE A 115 -4.04 13.77 7.27
N PHE A 116 -4.34 13.04 6.21
CA PHE A 116 -4.12 11.61 6.07
C PHE A 116 -3.15 11.32 4.93
N TYR A 117 -2.62 10.11 4.92
CA TYR A 117 -1.89 9.55 3.81
C TYR A 117 -2.76 8.51 3.11
N HIS A 118 -2.98 8.68 1.81
CA HIS A 118 -3.59 7.66 0.96
C HIS A 118 -2.49 6.99 0.16
N GLY A 119 -2.40 5.67 0.23
CA GLY A 119 -1.32 4.92 -0.40
C GLY A 119 -1.77 3.65 -1.11
N VAL A 120 -0.92 3.23 -2.05
CA VAL A 120 -1.06 1.97 -2.77
C VAL A 120 0.26 1.20 -2.76
N LEU A 121 0.19 -0.10 -2.48
CA LEU A 121 1.29 -1.05 -2.52
C LEU A 121 1.12 -1.98 -3.71
N VAL A 122 2.14 -2.01 -4.57
CA VAL A 122 2.24 -2.97 -5.67
C VAL A 122 3.34 -3.97 -5.34
N ASP A 123 2.99 -5.24 -5.14
CA ASP A 123 3.97 -6.33 -4.94
C ASP A 123 4.65 -6.67 -6.26
N ILE A 124 5.98 -6.48 -6.29
CA ILE A 124 6.83 -6.77 -7.45
C ILE A 124 7.79 -7.93 -7.17
N THR A 125 7.59 -8.69 -6.08
CA THR A 125 8.47 -9.79 -5.66
C THR A 125 8.63 -10.83 -6.77
N GLU A 126 7.52 -11.28 -7.36
CA GLU A 126 7.54 -12.27 -8.43
C GLU A 126 8.13 -11.70 -9.74
N TYR A 127 7.84 -10.44 -10.03
CA TYR A 127 8.41 -9.75 -11.19
C TYR A 127 9.94 -9.67 -11.12
N LEU A 128 10.49 -9.33 -9.95
CA LEU A 128 11.93 -9.30 -9.74
C LEU A 128 12.55 -10.70 -9.81
N ALA A 129 11.91 -11.70 -9.19
CA ALA A 129 12.37 -13.08 -9.27
C ALA A 129 12.45 -13.60 -10.72
N LEU A 130 11.46 -13.26 -11.55
CA LEU A 130 11.47 -13.59 -12.98
C LEU A 130 12.58 -12.84 -13.73
N LYS A 131 12.79 -11.56 -13.42
CA LYS A 131 13.83 -10.75 -14.05
C LYS A 131 15.24 -11.24 -13.71
N ASP A 132 15.48 -11.58 -12.46
CA ASP A 132 16.76 -12.11 -11.99
C ASP A 132 17.00 -13.54 -12.53
N GLY A 133 15.93 -14.34 -12.68
CA GLY A 133 15.99 -15.63 -13.37
C GLY A 133 16.28 -15.50 -14.87
N ALA A 134 15.72 -14.48 -15.54
CA ALA A 134 15.96 -14.21 -16.96
C ALA A 134 17.35 -13.61 -17.23
N ALA A 135 17.94 -12.89 -16.28
CA ALA A 135 19.32 -12.40 -16.36
C ALA A 135 20.38 -13.52 -16.28
N ASN A 136 19.97 -14.75 -15.94
CA ASN A 136 20.82 -15.95 -15.91
C ASN A 136 20.60 -16.90 -17.12
N TYR A 137 19.91 -16.46 -18.16
CA TYR A 137 19.84 -17.20 -19.43
C TYR A 137 20.99 -16.74 -20.35
N PRO A 138 21.85 -17.67 -20.85
CA PRO A 138 22.98 -17.34 -21.72
C PRO A 138 22.56 -16.80 -23.09
#